data_AF-A0A5A7VTR4-F1
#
_entry.id   AF-A0A5A7VTR4-F1
#
_cell.length_a   1.000
_cell.length_b   1.000
_cell.length_c   1.000
_cell.angle_alpha   90.00
_cell.angle_beta   90.00
_cell.angle_gamma   90.00
#
_symmetry.space_group_name_H-M   'P 1'
#
loop_
_entity.id
_entity.type
_entity.pdbx_description
1 polymer ?
#
loop_
_entity_poly.entity_id
_entity_poly.type
_entity_poly.pdbx_seq_one_letter_code
_entity_poly.pdbx_strand_id
1 'polypeptide(L)' 'MPLKKTSIKRSAKTGAFVLGAARFEKISAVEGIKLKPAMKKRVAAAKSAKSSPEEYRKSILRAYKKA' A
#
# COMPACT_ATOMS: atom_id res chain seq x y z
N MET A 1 25.44 -1.74 9.35
CA MET A 1 24.84 -1.26 8.09
C MET A 1 24.00 -0.01 8.37
N PRO A 2 24.41 1.21 7.98
CA PRO A 2 23.61 2.39 8.25
C PRO A 2 22.35 2.39 7.38
N LEU A 3 21.18 2.42 8.02
CA LEU A 3 19.89 2.53 7.33
C LEU A 3 19.83 3.88 6.60
N LYS A 4 19.84 3.85 5.27
CA LYS A 4 19.69 5.03 4.41
C LYS A 4 18.37 5.75 4.79
N LYS A 5 18.48 6.95 5.37
CA LYS A 5 17.33 7.81 5.72
C LYS A 5 16.66 8.27 4.42
N THR A 6 15.68 7.52 3.94
CA THR A 6 14.82 7.96 2.83
C THR A 6 13.87 9.01 3.36
N SER A 7 13.91 10.25 2.86
CA SER A 7 13.02 11.32 3.34
C SER A 7 11.55 10.96 3.07
N ILE A 8 10.66 11.30 4.00
CA ILE A 8 9.22 11.16 3.79
C ILE A 8 8.83 12.18 2.73
N LYS A 9 8.27 11.73 1.61
CA LYS A 9 7.82 12.64 0.56
C LYS A 9 6.49 13.26 0.96
N ARG A 10 6.40 14.59 0.91
CA ARG A 10 5.15 15.32 1.05
C ARG A 10 4.48 15.42 -0.32
N SER A 11 3.23 15.03 -0.41
CA SER A 11 2.43 15.21 -1.62
C SER A 11 2.19 16.71 -1.84
N ALA A 12 2.62 17.23 -2.99
CA ALA A 12 2.34 18.63 -3.35
C ALA A 12 0.84 18.89 -3.58
N LYS A 13 0.10 17.87 -4.02
CA LYS A 13 -1.33 17.97 -4.33
C LYS A 13 -2.22 17.98 -3.09
N THR A 14 -1.82 17.28 -2.04
CA THR A 14 -2.67 17.08 -0.84
C THR A 14 -2.03 17.60 0.45
N GLY A 15 -0.78 18.07 0.42
CA GLY A 15 -0.03 18.49 1.61
C GLY A 15 0.33 17.36 2.59
N ALA A 16 -0.18 16.15 2.35
CA ALA A 16 -0.02 14.99 3.22
C ALA A 16 1.33 14.29 3.03
N PHE A 17 1.82 13.67 4.10
CA PHE A 17 2.99 12.80 4.05
C PHE A 17 2.64 11.45 3.41
N VAL A 18 3.42 11.04 2.42
CA VAL A 18 3.25 9.75 1.73
C VAL A 18 4.21 8.73 2.33
N LEU A 19 3.65 7.71 2.95
CA LEU A 19 4.38 6.51 3.36
C LEU A 19 4.61 5.61 2.14
N GLY A 20 5.88 5.38 1.79
CA GLY A 20 6.22 4.38 0.78
C GLY A 20 6.03 2.95 1.29
N ALA A 21 5.92 1.99 0.35
CA ALA A 21 5.63 0.58 0.65
C ALA A 21 6.56 -0.03 1.72
N ALA A 22 7.87 0.22 1.64
CA ALA A 22 8.84 -0.33 2.60
C ALA A 22 8.66 0.20 4.04
N ARG A 23 8.17 1.43 4.21
CA ARG A 23 7.87 1.99 5.54
C ARG A 23 6.56 1.45 6.07
N PHE A 24 5.55 1.37 5.20
CA PHE A 24 4.26 0.78 5.55
C PHE A 24 4.42 -0.68 6.00
N GLU A 25 5.28 -1.46 5.34
CA GLU A 25 5.56 -2.85 5.73
C GLU A 25 6.18 -2.95 7.13
N LYS A 26 7.14 -2.07 7.47
CA LYS A 26 7.74 -2.03 8.81
C LYS A 26 6.71 -1.68 9.89
N ILE A 27 5.86 -0.68 9.65
CA ILE A 27 4.80 -0.27 10.57
C ILE A 27 3.79 -1.42 10.75
N SER A 28 3.33 -1.99 9.63
CA SER A 28 2.38 -3.10 9.62
C SER A 28 2.90 -4.31 10.40
N ALA A 29 4.20 -4.61 10.30
CA ALA A 29 4.81 -5.71 11.03
C ALA A 29 4.81 -5.47 12.55
N VAL A 30 5.09 -4.24 12.99
CA VAL A 30 5.04 -3.86 14.42
C VAL A 30 3.61 -3.88 14.95
N GLU A 31 2.64 -3.44 14.15
CA GLU A 31 1.22 -3.42 14.50
C GLU A 31 0.53 -4.80 14.35
N GLY A 32 1.25 -5.83 13.90
CA GLY A 32 0.69 -7.17 13.68
C GLY A 32 -0.26 -7.28 12.48
N ILE A 33 -0.31 -6.26 11.62
CA ILE A 33 -1.15 -6.22 10.43
C ILE A 33 -0.57 -7.14 9.35
N LYS A 34 -1.28 -8.23 9.04
CA LYS A 34 -0.90 -9.20 8.01
C LYS A 34 -1.95 -9.31 6.92
N LEU A 35 -1.50 -9.39 5.67
CA LEU A 35 -2.38 -9.63 4.53
C LEU A 35 -2.92 -11.06 4.56
N LYS A 36 -4.25 -11.21 4.48
CA LYS A 36 -4.91 -12.50 4.26
C LYS A 36 -4.54 -13.06 2.87
N PRO A 37 -4.62 -14.39 2.65
CA PRO A 37 -4.29 -14.99 1.35
C PRO A 37 -5.02 -14.37 0.16
N ALA A 38 -6.32 -14.05 0.31
CA ALA A 38 -7.10 -13.38 -0.72
C ALA A 38 -6.56 -11.97 -1.06
N MET A 39 -6.05 -11.23 -0.07
CA MET A 39 -5.44 -9.92 -0.28
C MET A 39 -4.11 -10.05 -1.01
N LYS A 40 -3.27 -11.05 -0.66
CA LYS A 40 -2.01 -11.32 -1.36
C LYS A 40 -2.23 -11.61 -2.84
N LYS A 41 -3.25 -12.40 -3.19
CA LYS A 41 -3.61 -12.67 -4.59
C LYS A 41 -3.96 -11.38 -5.35
N ARG A 42 -4.72 -10.47 -4.74
CA ARG A 42 -5.06 -9.16 -5.33
C ARG A 42 -3.85 -8.27 -5.53
N VAL A 43 -2.94 -8.22 -4.55
CA VAL A 43 -1.67 -7.49 -4.67
C VAL A 43 -0.86 -8.03 -5.84
N ALA A 44 -0.74 -9.35 -5.98
CA ALA A 44 0.00 -9.98 -7.07
C ALA A 44 -0.64 -9.66 -8.44
N ALA A 45 -1.96 -9.78 -8.56
CA ALA A 45 -2.70 -9.46 -9.78
C ALA A 45 -2.58 -7.98 -10.18
N ALA A 46 -2.61 -7.06 -9.22
CA ALA A 46 -2.42 -5.64 -9.48
C ALA A 46 -1.00 -5.30 -9.93
N LYS A 47 0.01 -5.97 -9.34
CA LYS A 47 1.41 -5.82 -9.75
C LYS A 47 1.63 -6.33 -11.17
N SER A 48 1.07 -7.48 -11.53
CA SER A 48 1.19 -8.03 -12.89
C SER A 48 0.45 -7.18 -13.92
N ALA A 49 -0.72 -6.63 -13.57
CA ALA A 49 -1.51 -5.77 -14.45
C ALA A 49 -0.95 -4.34 -14.62
N LYS A 50 0.12 -3.96 -13.90
CA LYS A 50 0.64 -2.57 -13.83
C LYS A 50 -0.46 -1.54 -13.54
N SER A 51 -1.52 -1.95 -12.84
CA SER A 51 -2.69 -1.10 -12.59
C SER A 51 -2.30 0.17 -11.84
N SER A 52 -2.94 1.28 -12.17
CA SER A 52 -2.69 2.54 -11.47
C SER A 52 -3.05 2.40 -9.97
N PRO A 53 -2.43 3.17 -9.07
CA PRO A 53 -2.79 3.15 -7.65
C PRO A 53 -4.29 3.42 -7.39
N GLU A 54 -4.93 4.23 -8.24
CA GLU A 54 -6.36 4.52 -8.14
C GLU A 54 -7.23 3.33 -8.54
N GLU A 55 -6.88 2.63 -9.62
CA GLU A 55 -7.57 1.40 -10.04
C GLU A 55 -7.43 0.32 -8.99
N TYR A 56 -6.23 0.16 -8.43
CA TYR A 56 -5.98 -0.78 -7.35
C TYR A 56 -6.82 -0.43 -6.10
N ARG A 57 -6.90 0.85 -5.74
CA ARG A 57 -7.76 1.29 -4.64
C ARG A 57 -9.25 0.98 -4.91
N LYS A 58 -9.73 1.26 -6.12
CA LYS A 58 -11.11 0.97 -6.53
C LYS A 58 -11.41 -0.53 -6.47
N SER A 59 -10.47 -1.40 -6.84
CA SER A 59 -10.66 -2.85 -6.79
C SER A 59 -10.80 -3.36 -5.36
N ILE A 60 -10.02 -2.81 -4.42
CA ILE A 60 -10.16 -3.11 -2.98
C ILE A 60 -11.53 -2.64 -2.48
N LEU A 61 -11.93 -1.40 -2.77
CA LEU A 61 -13.22 -0.86 -2.33
C LEU A 61 -14.39 -1.70 -2.85
N ARG A 62 -14.37 -2.09 -4.12
CA ARG A 62 -15.39 -2.99 -4.70
C ARG A 62 -15.43 -4.34 -4.00
N ALA A 63 -14.28 -4.90 -3.67
CA ALA A 63 -14.20 -6.22 -3.03
C ALA A 63 -14.72 -6.26 -1.58
N TYR A 64 -14.83 -5.10 -0.92
CA TYR A 64 -15.31 -4.97 0.47
C TYR A 64 -16.54 -4.09 0.61
N LYS A 65 -17.15 -3.67 -0.50
CA LYS A 65 -18.42 -2.97 -0.48
C LYS A 65 -19.47 -3.93 0.07
N LYS A 66 -20.10 -3.57 1.20
CA LYS A 66 -21.30 -4.29 1.66
C LYS A 66 -22.37 -4.17 0.58
N ALA A 67 -23.07 -5.29 0.32
CA ALA A 67 -24.28 -5.29 -0.48
C ALA A 67 -25.31 -4.34 0.13
#